data_AF-A0A7Y8WT91-F1
#
_entry.id   AF-A0A7Y8WT91-F1
#
_cell.length_a   1.000
_cell.length_b   1.000
_cell.length_c   1.000
_cell.angle_alpha   90.00
_cell.angle_beta   90.00
_cell.angle_gamma   90.00
#
_symmetry.space_group_name_H-M   'P 1'
#
loop_
_entity.id
_entity.type
_entity.pdbx_description
1 polymer ?
#
loop_
_entity_poly.entity_id
_entity_poly.type
_entity_poly.pdbx_seq_one_letter_code
_entity_poly.pdbx_strand_id
1 'polypeptide(L)'
;MSKEVCRLLTTTLTFHIEVDFAKYDLPFLKKRSDSHYEIYLDNSDKALGDVHIAKNGVKLEYSSELLLEEYIIIHDLISRLREGNDVVVDDSKSFLGYLSDGEPAYMIKNWEPWIEYLQSSMKNCL
;
A
#
# COMPACT_ATOMS: atom_id res chain seq x y z
N MET A 1 10.48 27.39 10.17
CA MET A 1 10.01 26.45 9.13
C MET A 1 9.84 25.11 9.79
N SER A 2 8.61 24.69 10.09
CA SER A 2 8.37 23.30 10.49
C SER A 2 8.68 22.44 9.26
N LYS A 3 9.58 21.47 9.39
CA LYS A 3 9.61 20.36 8.45
C LYS A 3 8.22 19.73 8.56
N GLU A 4 7.38 19.85 7.54
CA GLU A 4 6.20 18.99 7.43
C GLU A 4 6.72 17.57 7.55
N VAL A 5 6.34 16.91 8.64
CA VAL A 5 6.64 15.51 8.83
C VAL A 5 5.68 14.81 7.89
N CYS A 6 6.16 14.41 6.70
CA CYS A 6 5.39 13.56 5.81
C CYS A 6 4.87 12.38 6.64
N ARG A 7 3.55 12.24 6.73
CA ARG A 7 2.95 11.22 7.58
C ARG A 7 3.22 9.86 6.94
N LEU A 8 3.81 8.96 7.71
CA LEU A 8 4.02 7.59 7.27
C LEU A 8 2.73 6.80 7.48
N LEU A 9 2.28 6.11 6.43
CA LEU A 9 1.18 5.15 6.47
C LEU A 9 1.73 3.75 6.69
N THR A 10 0.90 2.87 7.25
CA THR A 10 1.30 1.48 7.51
C THR A 10 0.16 0.52 7.25
N THR A 11 0.48 -0.60 6.60
CA THR A 11 -0.41 -1.77 6.47
C THR A 11 0.35 -3.02 6.89
N THR A 12 -0.26 -3.86 7.71
CA THR A 12 0.33 -5.11 8.19
C THR A 12 -0.47 -6.28 7.69
N LEU A 13 0.20 -7.25 7.08
CA LEU A 13 -0.35 -8.53 6.66
C LEU A 13 0.18 -9.60 7.62
N THR A 14 -0.71 -10.37 8.23
CA THR A 14 -0.36 -11.49 9.10
C THR A 14 -0.79 -12.78 8.42
N PHE A 15 0.16 -13.67 8.21
CA PHE A 15 -0.03 -14.91 7.49
C PHE A 15 -0.08 -16.08 8.48
N HIS A 16 -0.97 -17.03 8.23
CA HIS A 16 -1.09 -18.25 9.05
C HIS A 16 0.06 -19.24 8.82
N ILE A 17 0.79 -19.09 7.71
CA ILE A 17 1.97 -19.88 7.33
C ILE A 17 3.12 -18.95 6.97
N GLU A 18 4.35 -19.48 6.98
CA GLU A 18 5.53 -18.75 6.52
C GLU A 18 5.39 -18.37 5.03
N VAL A 19 5.72 -17.12 4.71
CA VAL A 19 5.54 -16.55 3.37
C VAL A 19 6.85 -16.64 2.60
N ASP A 20 6.80 -17.32 1.46
CA ASP A 20 7.89 -17.31 0.49
C ASP A 20 7.62 -16.26 -0.60
N PHE A 21 8.29 -15.12 -0.48
CA PHE A 21 8.15 -14.00 -1.42
C PHE A 21 8.57 -14.35 -2.84
N ALA A 22 9.44 -15.36 -3.03
CA ALA A 22 9.88 -15.77 -4.36
C ALA A 22 8.75 -16.40 -5.21
N LYS A 23 7.61 -16.73 -4.60
CA LYS A 23 6.44 -17.29 -5.28
C LYS A 23 5.55 -16.24 -5.92
N TYR A 24 5.71 -14.97 -5.56
CA TYR A 24 4.87 -13.89 -6.06
C TYR A 24 5.62 -13.12 -7.14
N ASP A 25 4.91 -12.78 -8.22
CA ASP A 25 5.40 -11.82 -9.19
C ASP A 25 5.30 -10.41 -8.59
N LEU A 26 6.40 -9.91 -8.03
CA LEU A 26 6.50 -8.62 -7.34
C LEU A 26 7.50 -7.69 -8.07
N PRO A 27 7.17 -7.23 -9.29
CA PRO A 27 8.10 -6.45 -10.12
C PRO A 27 8.48 -5.10 -9.49
N PHE A 28 7.68 -4.63 -8.54
CA PHE A 28 7.84 -3.35 -7.84
C PHE A 28 8.79 -3.41 -6.64
N LEU A 29 9.29 -4.60 -6.27
CA LEU A 29 10.16 -4.76 -5.10
C LEU A 29 11.63 -4.88 -5.48
N LYS A 30 12.47 -4.05 -4.86
CA LYS A 30 13.93 -4.20 -4.89
C LYS A 30 14.42 -4.67 -3.53
N LYS A 31 15.06 -5.84 -3.47
CA LYS A 31 15.61 -6.40 -2.23
C LYS A 31 16.75 -5.51 -1.69
N ARG A 32 16.67 -5.15 -0.41
CA ARG A 32 17.73 -4.43 0.33
C ARG A 32 18.47 -5.33 1.32
N SER A 33 17.73 -6.21 2.00
CA SER A 33 18.27 -7.28 2.84
C SER A 33 17.32 -8.48 2.81
N ASP A 34 17.60 -9.53 3.60
CA ASP A 34 16.74 -10.71 3.64
C ASP A 34 15.32 -10.43 4.16
N SER A 35 15.16 -9.42 5.01
CA SER A 35 13.89 -9.03 5.60
C SER A 35 13.41 -7.64 5.19
N HIS A 36 14.06 -7.00 4.21
CA HIS A 36 13.74 -5.63 3.81
C HIS A 36 13.80 -5.46 2.29
N TYR A 37 12.73 -4.90 1.75
CA TYR A 37 12.59 -4.53 0.34
C TYR A 37 12.11 -3.09 0.25
N GLU A 38 12.45 -2.41 -0.82
CA GLU A 38 11.89 -1.10 -1.16
C GLU A 38 10.92 -1.25 -2.34
N ILE A 39 9.85 -0.46 -2.30
CA ILE A 39 8.79 -0.42 -3.31
C ILE A 39 9.10 0.71 -4.29
N TYR A 40 9.03 0.41 -5.59
CA TYR A 40 9.30 1.36 -6.67
C TYR A 40 8.16 1.38 -7.68
N LEU A 41 7.92 2.56 -8.25
CA LEU A 41 7.18 2.66 -9.51
C LEU A 41 8.06 2.13 -10.65
N ASP A 42 7.47 1.37 -11.57
CA ASP A 42 8.21 0.81 -12.71
C ASP A 42 8.94 1.92 -13.49
N ASN A 43 10.21 1.69 -13.82
CA ASN A 43 11.11 2.66 -14.48
C ASN A 43 11.36 3.99 -13.73
N SER A 44 11.09 4.06 -12.42
CA SER A 44 11.39 5.22 -11.58
C SER A 44 12.46 4.91 -10.51
N ASP A 45 13.30 5.90 -10.20
CA ASP A 45 14.23 5.87 -9.07
C ASP A 45 13.59 6.37 -7.77
N LYS A 46 12.30 6.76 -7.80
CA LYS A 46 11.55 7.18 -6.61
C LYS A 46 11.09 5.95 -5.82
N ALA A 47 11.59 5.82 -4.58
CA ALA A 47 11.05 4.87 -3.61
C ALA A 47 9.66 5.36 -3.13
N LEU A 48 8.68 4.45 -3.15
CA LEU A 48 7.32 4.70 -2.69
C LEU A 48 7.13 4.32 -1.21
N GLY A 49 7.96 3.39 -0.74
CA GLY A 49 7.90 2.85 0.61
C GLY A 49 8.77 1.62 0.80
N ASP A 50 8.59 0.97 1.93
CA ASP A 50 9.37 -0.14 2.41
C ASP A 50 8.47 -1.33 2.76
N VAL A 51 9.00 -2.53 2.57
CA VAL A 51 8.40 -3.79 2.99
C VAL A 51 9.36 -4.48 3.94
N HIS A 52 8.88 -4.74 5.16
CA HIS A 52 9.60 -5.47 6.18
C HIS A 52 8.97 -6.83 6.42
N ILE A 53 9.75 -7.89 6.21
CA ILE A 53 9.35 -9.26 6.51
C ILE A 53 9.65 -9.56 7.97
N ALA A 54 8.63 -10.03 8.68
CA ALA A 54 8.74 -10.59 10.02
C ALA A 54 8.31 -12.07 9.99
N LYS A 55 8.59 -12.80 11.08
CA LYS A 55 8.38 -14.25 11.16
C LYS A 55 6.98 -14.72 10.73
N ASN A 56 5.93 -13.95 11.04
CA ASN A 56 4.54 -14.31 10.75
C ASN A 56 3.82 -13.26 9.89
N GLY A 57 4.56 -12.37 9.23
CA GLY A 57 3.92 -11.22 8.64
C GLY A 57 4.80 -10.32 7.81
N VAL A 58 4.13 -9.36 7.21
CA VAL A 58 4.73 -8.36 6.33
C VAL A 58 4.19 -7.02 6.77
N LYS A 59 5.08 -6.06 6.97
CA LYS A 59 4.72 -4.67 7.26
C LYS A 59 5.12 -3.81 6.09
N LEU A 60 4.16 -3.09 5.52
CA LEU A 60 4.39 -2.07 4.50
C LEU A 60 4.38 -0.70 5.18
N GLU A 61 5.35 0.13 4.84
CA GLU A 61 5.44 1.53 5.24
C GLU A 61 5.57 2.40 4.00
N TYR A 62 4.77 3.45 3.86
CA TYR A 62 4.77 4.28 2.65
C TYR A 62 4.26 5.69 2.95
N SER A 63 4.58 6.65 2.07
CA SER A 63 4.22 8.05 2.27
C SER A 63 2.70 8.28 2.18
N SER A 64 2.18 9.23 2.97
CA SER A 64 0.81 9.74 2.78
C SER A 64 0.67 10.73 1.61
N GLU A 65 1.79 11.10 0.99
CA GLU A 65 1.85 12.07 -0.11
C GLU A 65 2.10 11.40 -1.47
N LEU A 66 1.74 10.12 -1.58
CA LEU A 66 1.78 9.40 -2.84
C LEU A 66 0.71 9.92 -3.80
N LEU A 67 1.03 9.87 -5.10
CA LEU A 67 0.06 10.07 -6.16
C LEU A 67 -0.89 8.86 -6.26
N LEU A 68 -2.03 9.05 -6.91
CA LEU A 68 -3.01 7.97 -7.11
C LEU A 68 -2.38 6.74 -7.78
N GLU A 69 -1.57 6.94 -8.82
CA GLU A 69 -0.86 5.87 -9.52
C GLU A 69 0.11 5.10 -8.60
N GLU A 70 0.73 5.79 -7.65
CA GLU A 70 1.65 5.18 -6.68
C GLU A 70 0.88 4.40 -5.62
N TYR A 71 -0.28 4.90 -5.16
CA TYR A 71 -1.17 4.15 -4.30
C TYR A 71 -1.70 2.88 -4.96
N ILE A 72 -1.96 2.91 -6.28
CA ILE A 72 -2.35 1.71 -7.04
C ILE A 72 -1.25 0.63 -6.97
N ILE A 73 0.02 1.01 -7.03
CA ILE A 73 1.14 0.05 -6.86
C ILE A 73 1.15 -0.56 -5.45
N ILE A 74 0.95 0.26 -4.41
CA ILE A 74 0.88 -0.25 -3.02
C ILE A 74 -0.29 -1.23 -2.87
N HIS A 75 -1.46 -0.88 -3.41
CA HIS A 75 -2.64 -1.73 -3.37
C HIS A 75 -2.46 -3.04 -4.16
N ASP A 76 -1.87 -2.99 -5.35
CA ASP A 76 -1.56 -4.18 -6.16
C ASP A 76 -0.60 -5.12 -5.42
N LEU A 77 0.46 -4.58 -4.83
CA LEU A 77 1.38 -5.35 -3.99
C LEU A 77 0.65 -6.07 -2.84
N ILE A 78 -0.19 -5.37 -2.10
CA ILE A 78 -0.98 -5.98 -1.00
C ILE A 78 -1.94 -7.04 -1.55
N SER A 79 -2.55 -6.80 -2.70
CA SER A 79 -3.50 -7.72 -3.32
C SER A 79 -2.83 -9.02 -3.76
N ARG A 80 -1.65 -8.94 -4.40
CA ARG A 80 -0.84 -10.10 -4.79
C ARG A 80 -0.40 -10.91 -3.57
N LEU A 81 0.00 -10.24 -2.48
CA LEU A 81 0.38 -10.91 -1.24
C LEU A 81 -0.81 -11.63 -0.56
N ARG A 82 -2.03 -11.17 -0.79
CA ARG A 82 -3.26 -11.82 -0.28
C ARG A 82 -3.75 -12.96 -1.18
N GLU A 83 -3.39 -12.96 -2.46
CA GLU A 83 -3.89 -13.95 -3.42
C GLU A 83 -3.48 -15.37 -3.01
N GLY A 84 -4.46 -16.28 -2.93
CA GLY A 84 -4.23 -17.68 -2.58
C GLY A 84 -3.83 -17.94 -1.11
N ASN A 85 -3.86 -16.94 -0.23
CA ASN A 85 -3.47 -17.07 1.16
C ASN A 85 -4.58 -16.63 2.12
N ASP A 86 -4.67 -17.31 3.26
CA ASP A 86 -5.49 -16.84 4.39
C ASP A 86 -4.69 -15.79 5.18
N VAL A 87 -4.92 -14.52 4.86
CA VAL A 87 -4.16 -13.37 5.39
C VAL A 87 -5.08 -12.43 6.15
N VAL A 88 -4.68 -12.11 7.38
CA VAL A 88 -5.31 -11.05 8.16
C VAL A 88 -4.62 -9.73 7.84
N VAL A 89 -5.38 -8.73 7.41
CA VAL A 89 -4.86 -7.41 7.05
C VAL A 89 -5.29 -6.37 8.08
N ASP A 90 -4.33 -5.66 8.65
CA ASP A 90 -4.55 -4.45 9.46
C ASP A 90 -4.07 -3.23 8.67
N ASP A 91 -5.03 -2.46 8.17
CA ASP A 91 -4.82 -1.23 7.42
C ASP A 91 -5.28 0.02 8.21
N SER A 92 -5.53 -0.11 9.51
CA SER A 92 -6.05 0.97 10.37
C SER A 92 -5.16 2.23 10.42
N LYS A 93 -3.87 2.08 10.10
CA LYS A 93 -2.88 3.17 10.01
C LYS A 93 -2.62 3.66 8.59
N SER A 94 -3.47 3.30 7.64
CA SER A 94 -3.35 3.66 6.22
C SER A 94 -4.48 4.55 5.72
N PHE A 95 -4.94 5.48 6.56
CA PHE A 95 -6.05 6.39 6.22
C PHE A 95 -5.72 7.25 4.99
N LEU A 96 -6.56 7.15 3.95
CA LEU A 96 -6.40 7.85 2.68
C LEU A 96 -7.31 9.09 2.58
N GLY A 97 -8.48 9.07 3.22
CA GLY A 97 -9.44 10.16 3.15
C GLY A 97 -10.86 9.70 3.46
N TYR A 98 -11.83 10.47 2.98
CA TYR A 98 -13.25 10.17 3.12
C TYR A 98 -13.92 10.04 1.76
N LEU A 99 -14.93 9.19 1.68
CA LEU A 99 -15.87 9.11 0.55
C LEU A 99 -16.88 10.28 0.61
N SER A 100 -17.71 10.41 -0.43
CA SER A 100 -18.73 11.47 -0.50
C SER A 100 -19.79 11.41 0.59
N ASP A 101 -20.04 10.23 1.15
CA ASP A 101 -20.99 10.00 2.26
C ASP A 101 -20.36 10.20 3.65
N GLY A 102 -19.05 10.52 3.70
CA GLY A 102 -18.30 10.72 4.94
C GLY A 102 -17.68 9.45 5.52
N GLU A 103 -17.84 8.29 4.89
CA GLU A 103 -17.18 7.06 5.33
C GLU A 103 -15.65 7.13 5.10
N PRO A 104 -14.83 6.67 6.06
CA PRO A 104 -13.38 6.69 5.91
C PRO A 104 -12.90 5.63 4.92
N ALA A 105 -11.92 6.01 4.11
CA ALA A 105 -11.19 5.13 3.20
C ALA A 105 -9.77 4.89 3.71
N TYR A 106 -9.33 3.65 3.61
CA TYR A 106 -7.99 3.18 3.96
C TYR A 106 -7.40 2.43 2.76
N MET A 107 -6.16 1.97 2.87
CA MET A 107 -5.51 1.26 1.77
C MET A 107 -6.30 0.06 1.27
N ILE A 108 -6.99 -0.68 2.15
CA ILE A 108 -7.76 -1.87 1.75
C ILE A 108 -9.24 -1.66 2.02
N LYS A 109 -9.60 -1.14 3.19
CA LYS A 109 -10.99 -0.82 3.50
C LYS A 109 -11.47 0.32 2.62
N ASN A 110 -12.55 0.07 1.88
CA ASN A 110 -13.19 1.03 0.98
C ASN A 110 -12.30 1.50 -0.20
N TRP A 111 -11.35 0.67 -0.65
CA TRP A 111 -10.47 0.99 -1.78
C TRP A 111 -11.25 1.30 -3.08
N GLU A 112 -12.08 0.37 -3.57
CA GLU A 112 -12.82 0.55 -4.84
C GLU A 112 -13.73 1.79 -4.80
N PRO A 113 -14.58 2.00 -3.76
CA PRO A 113 -15.36 3.23 -3.64
C PRO A 113 -14.50 4.51 -3.64
N TRP A 114 -13.31 4.47 -3.04
CA TRP A 114 -12.41 5.61 -2.99
C TRP A 114 -11.82 5.93 -4.36
N ILE A 115 -11.44 4.92 -5.14
CA ILE A 115 -10.99 5.08 -6.53
C ILE A 115 -12.10 5.69 -7.40
N GLU A 116 -13.32 5.17 -7.32
CA GLU A 116 -14.48 5.70 -8.05
C GLU A 116 -14.78 7.16 -7.68
N TYR A 117 -14.70 7.49 -6.39
CA TYR A 117 -14.88 8.84 -5.88
C TYR A 117 -13.81 9.82 -6.44
N LEU A 118 -12.54 9.43 -6.46
CA LEU A 118 -11.48 10.25 -7.04
C LEU A 118 -11.66 10.44 -8.54
N GLN A 119 -11.98 9.38 -9.27
CA GLN A 119 -12.18 9.42 -10.72
C GLN A 119 -13.39 10.28 -11.12
N SER A 120 -14.49 10.20 -10.37
CA SER A 120 -15.67 11.03 -10.61
C SER A 120 -15.41 12.51 -10.32
N SER A 121 -14.67 12.80 -9.24
CA SER A 121 -14.26 14.17 -8.90
C SER A 121 -13.38 14.80 -9.99
N MET A 122 -12.46 14.04 -10.58
CA MET A 122 -11.64 14.52 -11.70
C MET A 122 -12.46 14.80 -12.98
N LYS A 123 -13.51 14.02 -13.25
CA LYS A 123 -14.39 14.22 -14.41
C LYS A 123 -15.27 15.47 -14.29
N ASN A 124 -15.63 15.86 -13.07
CA ASN A 124 -16.53 16.99 -12.79
C ASN A 124 -15.83 18.36 -12.76
N CYS A 125 -14.51 18.42 -13.01
CA CYS A 125 -13.75 19.67 -13.11
C CYS A 125 -13.54 20.17 -14.54
N LEU A 126 -14.22 19.58 -15.54
CA LEU A 126 -14.19 19.97 -16.96
C LEU A 126 -15.43 20.75 -17.38
#